data_AF-A0A2A3SZH5-F1
#
_entry.id   AF-A0A2A3SZH5-F1
#
_cell.length_a   1.000
_cell.length_b   1.000
_cell.length_c   1.000
_cell.angle_alpha   90.00
_cell.angle_beta   90.00
_cell.angle_gamma   90.00
#
_symmetry.space_group_name_H-M   'P 1'
#
loop_
_entity.id
_entity.type
_entity.pdbx_description
1 polymer ?
#
loop_
_entity_poly.entity_id
_entity_poly.type
_entity_poly.pdbx_seq_one_letter_code
_entity_poly.pdbx_strand_id
1 'polypeptide(L)'
;WNWAKQFEVNSEGQMVNHIANFSSYLNFYFAYIEDEWEQQITANTDIVRSYNMNSSSVRYNSAILFVDGVPLASGQIVPKWSEINISVVIDNPTDMNFNNLYLDLAVNGEPGFARTSLKLPAGNSHRTNLTWMASVEGPLSLGVSTVVVDYSGNLTDTTISFSKFVEVEGSATTFKTSGSWVALLAVFIVLSLCSYIIYFGFEEDTESLDTEVKEDTEVEEDEHLRELALPQETEEEKEN
;
A
#
# COMPACT_ATOMS: atom_id res chain seq x y z
N TRP A 1 -27.26 43.07 -5.77
CA TRP A 1 -28.43 42.96 -6.67
C TRP A 1 -27.91 42.90 -8.08
N ASN A 2 -28.01 41.73 -8.71
CA ASN A 2 -27.69 41.55 -10.13
C ASN A 2 -28.95 41.90 -10.93
N TRP A 3 -28.80 42.60 -12.04
CA TRP A 3 -29.90 42.97 -12.93
C TRP A 3 -29.66 42.35 -14.31
N ALA A 4 -30.72 41.87 -14.95
CA ALA A 4 -30.69 41.29 -16.29
C ALA A 4 -31.75 41.96 -17.17
N LYS A 5 -31.44 42.13 -18.46
CA LYS A 5 -32.31 42.84 -19.41
C LYS A 5 -33.43 41.93 -19.88
N GLN A 6 -34.67 42.42 -19.81
CA GLN A 6 -35.86 41.69 -20.26
C GLN A 6 -36.00 41.71 -21.79
N PHE A 7 -36.00 42.91 -22.36
CA PHE A 7 -36.13 43.15 -23.80
C PHE A 7 -35.46 44.46 -24.20
N GLU A 8 -35.30 44.67 -25.50
CA GLU A 8 -35.01 45.96 -26.11
C GLU A 8 -35.95 46.26 -27.26
N VAL A 9 -36.10 47.53 -27.61
CA VAL A 9 -36.79 47.95 -28.82
C VAL A 9 -35.73 48.34 -29.83
N ASN A 10 -35.69 47.67 -30.98
CA ASN A 10 -34.72 47.96 -32.03
C ASN A 10 -35.08 49.25 -32.80
N SER A 11 -34.22 49.66 -33.75
CA SER A 11 -34.46 50.86 -34.57
C SER A 11 -35.70 50.80 -35.46
N GLU A 12 -36.28 49.62 -35.64
CA GLU A 12 -37.52 49.39 -36.40
C GLU A 12 -38.77 49.40 -35.51
N GLY A 13 -38.62 49.65 -34.20
CA GLY A 13 -39.72 49.62 -33.23
C GLY A 13 -40.15 48.22 -32.82
N GLN A 14 -39.39 47.18 -33.19
CA GLN A 14 -39.68 45.79 -32.84
C GLN A 14 -39.08 45.43 -31.49
N MET A 15 -39.82 44.61 -30.72
CA MET A 15 -39.34 44.08 -29.45
C MET A 15 -38.41 42.89 -29.69
N VAL A 16 -37.21 42.96 -29.12
CA VAL A 16 -36.20 41.91 -29.11
C VAL A 16 -36.06 41.40 -27.68
N ASN A 17 -36.43 40.14 -27.45
CA ASN A 17 -36.26 39.48 -26.15
C ASN A 17 -34.80 39.09 -25.94
N HIS A 18 -34.35 39.12 -24.68
CA HIS A 18 -33.02 38.65 -24.32
C HIS A 18 -33.10 37.36 -23.48
N ILE A 19 -32.13 36.48 -23.73
CA ILE A 19 -31.79 35.38 -22.84
C ILE A 19 -30.67 35.88 -21.94
N ALA A 20 -30.84 35.74 -20.63
CA ALA A 20 -29.83 36.09 -19.65
C ALA A 20 -29.15 34.82 -19.13
N ASN A 21 -27.83 34.90 -18.97
CA ASN A 21 -27.01 33.81 -18.46
C ASN A 21 -26.68 34.09 -17.00
N PHE A 22 -26.91 33.11 -16.15
CA PHE A 22 -26.69 33.18 -14.72
C PHE A 22 -25.71 32.10 -14.32
N SER A 23 -24.85 32.44 -13.36
CA SER A 23 -24.00 31.49 -12.69
C SER A 23 -24.14 31.64 -11.19
N SER A 24 -23.88 30.53 -10.51
CA SER A 24 -23.91 30.45 -9.05
C SER A 24 -22.74 29.62 -8.58
N TYR A 25 -22.13 30.06 -7.49
CA TYR A 25 -21.07 29.33 -6.83
C TYR A 25 -21.27 29.42 -5.33
N LEU A 26 -21.37 28.27 -4.67
CA LEU A 26 -21.50 28.15 -3.23
C LEU A 26 -20.45 27.17 -2.72
N ASN A 27 -19.59 27.64 -1.81
CA ASN A 27 -18.47 26.86 -1.29
C ASN A 27 -18.67 26.59 0.21
N PHE A 28 -18.59 25.30 0.58
CA PHE A 28 -18.72 24.81 1.95
C PHE A 28 -17.39 24.32 2.54
N TYR A 29 -16.25 24.58 1.88
CA TYR A 29 -14.90 24.09 2.18
C TYR A 29 -14.67 22.58 2.00
N PHE A 30 -15.67 21.74 2.30
CA PHE A 30 -15.62 20.29 2.04
C PHE A 30 -16.30 19.87 0.73
N ALA A 31 -17.24 20.69 0.26
CA ALA A 31 -17.97 20.53 -0.99
C ALA A 31 -18.30 21.89 -1.59
N TYR A 32 -18.74 21.91 -2.85
CA TYR A 32 -19.20 23.12 -3.50
C TYR A 32 -20.33 22.82 -4.50
N ILE A 33 -21.14 23.83 -4.76
CA ILE A 33 -22.13 23.84 -5.83
C ILE A 33 -21.65 24.85 -6.87
N GLU A 34 -21.66 24.43 -8.12
CA GLU A 34 -21.38 25.27 -9.27
C GLU A 34 -22.46 24.94 -10.31
N ASP A 35 -23.16 25.97 -10.76
CA ASP A 35 -24.30 25.82 -11.67
C ASP A 35 -24.39 27.03 -12.57
N GLU A 36 -24.71 26.78 -13.83
CA GLU A 36 -24.89 27.78 -14.88
C GLU A 36 -26.20 27.48 -15.61
N TRP A 37 -27.01 28.51 -15.82
CA TRP A 37 -28.26 28.35 -16.55
C TRP A 37 -28.62 29.61 -17.35
N GLU A 38 -29.41 29.38 -18.39
CA GLU A 38 -29.96 30.43 -19.22
C GLU A 38 -31.46 30.58 -18.94
N GLN A 39 -31.94 31.82 -18.87
CA GLN A 39 -33.36 32.09 -18.66
C GLN A 39 -33.78 33.36 -19.39
N GLN A 40 -34.91 33.30 -20.07
CA GLN A 40 -35.57 34.50 -20.59
C GLN A 40 -36.22 35.25 -19.43
N ILE A 41 -35.92 36.54 -19.32
CA ILE A 41 -36.56 37.40 -18.34
C ILE A 41 -37.86 37.91 -18.96
N THR A 42 -38.99 37.64 -18.30
CA THR A 42 -40.34 38.00 -18.79
C THR A 42 -41.09 38.94 -17.86
N ALA A 43 -40.55 39.21 -16.66
CA ALA A 43 -41.08 40.16 -15.70
C ALA A 43 -39.99 40.55 -14.68
N ASN A 44 -40.22 41.64 -13.94
CA ASN A 44 -39.39 42.03 -12.81
C ASN A 44 -39.80 41.22 -11.56
N THR A 45 -39.34 39.97 -11.50
CA THR A 45 -39.62 39.03 -10.41
C THR A 45 -38.33 38.48 -9.85
N ASP A 46 -38.34 38.12 -8.56
CA ASP A 46 -37.23 37.41 -7.96
C ASP A 46 -37.00 36.06 -8.65
N ILE A 47 -35.74 35.75 -8.94
CA ILE A 47 -35.32 34.47 -9.50
C ILE A 47 -34.86 33.60 -8.33
N VAL A 48 -35.56 32.49 -8.10
CA VAL A 48 -35.24 31.55 -7.03
C VAL A 48 -34.64 30.28 -7.65
N ARG A 49 -33.46 29.88 -7.17
CA ARG A 49 -32.78 28.63 -7.50
C ARG A 49 -32.70 27.78 -6.24
N SER A 50 -32.93 26.47 -6.36
CA SER A 50 -32.90 25.54 -5.24
C SER A 50 -31.97 24.39 -5.56
N TYR A 51 -31.23 23.93 -4.55
CA TYR A 51 -30.26 22.85 -4.68
C TYR A 51 -30.57 21.73 -3.67
N ASN A 52 -30.50 20.49 -4.14
CA ASN A 52 -30.52 19.30 -3.30
C ASN A 52 -29.15 19.12 -2.64
N MET A 53 -29.07 19.43 -1.35
CA MET A 53 -27.87 19.28 -0.53
C MET A 53 -27.95 18.10 0.45
N ASN A 54 -28.89 17.18 0.26
CA ASN A 54 -29.12 16.10 1.22
C ASN A 54 -28.02 15.03 1.15
N SER A 55 -26.95 15.20 1.92
CA SER A 55 -25.79 14.29 1.96
C SER A 55 -26.16 12.85 2.34
N SER A 56 -27.24 12.64 3.10
CA SER A 56 -27.73 11.28 3.47
C SER A 56 -28.22 10.45 2.27
N SER A 57 -28.44 11.09 1.12
CA SER A 57 -28.82 10.41 -0.12
C SER A 57 -27.65 9.82 -0.89
N VAL A 58 -26.41 10.19 -0.53
CA VAL A 58 -25.18 9.60 -1.09
C VAL A 58 -25.05 8.18 -0.57
N ARG A 59 -24.78 7.21 -1.47
CA ARG A 59 -24.76 5.79 -1.11
C ARG A 59 -23.82 4.96 -1.97
N TYR A 60 -23.35 3.85 -1.42
CA TYR A 60 -22.71 2.79 -2.20
C TYR A 60 -23.73 2.11 -3.12
N ASN A 61 -23.38 1.98 -4.38
CA ASN A 61 -24.17 1.30 -5.39
C ASN A 61 -23.69 -0.15 -5.56
N SER A 62 -22.39 -0.33 -5.82
CA SER A 62 -21.80 -1.66 -6.00
C SER A 62 -20.31 -1.67 -5.66
N ALA A 63 -19.77 -2.87 -5.43
CA ALA A 63 -18.34 -3.08 -5.24
C ALA A 63 -17.91 -4.41 -5.88
N ILE A 64 -16.73 -4.41 -6.48
CA ILE A 64 -16.09 -5.58 -7.08
C ILE A 64 -14.68 -5.67 -6.50
N LEU A 65 -14.30 -6.85 -6.03
CA LEU A 65 -12.94 -7.13 -5.55
C LEU A 65 -12.17 -7.84 -6.65
N PHE A 66 -10.92 -7.45 -6.82
CA PHE A 66 -9.95 -8.09 -7.69
C PHE A 66 -8.74 -8.53 -6.87
N VAL A 67 -8.18 -9.68 -7.21
CA VAL A 67 -6.93 -10.21 -6.67
C VAL A 67 -5.95 -10.37 -7.81
N ASP A 68 -4.82 -9.69 -7.74
CA ASP A 68 -3.80 -9.64 -8.80
C ASP A 68 -4.41 -9.34 -10.18
N GLY A 69 -5.39 -8.42 -10.21
CA GLY A 69 -6.10 -8.00 -11.43
C GLY A 69 -7.28 -8.88 -11.86
N VAL A 70 -7.55 -10.00 -11.19
CA VAL A 70 -8.64 -10.93 -11.53
C VAL A 70 -9.82 -10.76 -10.57
N PRO A 71 -11.09 -10.63 -11.04
CA PRO A 71 -12.24 -10.55 -10.15
C PRO A 71 -12.33 -11.75 -9.20
N LEU A 72 -12.46 -11.48 -7.91
CA LEU A 72 -12.53 -12.49 -6.86
C LEU A 72 -13.87 -13.23 -6.91
N ALA A 73 -13.82 -14.53 -7.22
CA ALA A 73 -14.97 -15.41 -7.19
C ALA A 73 -15.40 -15.74 -5.75
N SER A 74 -16.65 -16.14 -5.56
CA SER A 74 -17.15 -16.56 -4.24
C SER A 74 -16.43 -17.83 -3.77
N GLY A 75 -15.94 -17.83 -2.53
CA GLY A 75 -15.23 -18.96 -1.93
C GLY A 75 -13.78 -19.14 -2.39
N GLN A 76 -13.24 -18.23 -3.19
CA GLN A 76 -11.84 -18.26 -3.60
C GLN A 76 -10.93 -17.80 -2.45
N ILE A 77 -9.88 -18.58 -2.19
CA ILE A 77 -8.82 -18.25 -1.23
C ILE A 77 -7.83 -17.29 -1.89
N VAL A 78 -7.45 -16.26 -1.13
CA VAL A 78 -6.55 -15.20 -1.57
C VAL A 78 -5.15 -15.47 -1.01
N PRO A 79 -4.11 -15.55 -1.84
CA PRO A 79 -2.75 -15.71 -1.34
C PRO A 79 -2.31 -14.49 -0.54
N LYS A 80 -1.62 -14.71 0.58
CA LYS A 80 -0.92 -13.62 1.27
C LYS A 80 0.04 -12.91 0.32
N TRP A 81 0.14 -11.59 0.45
CA TRP A 81 0.92 -10.70 -0.42
C TRP A 81 0.43 -10.60 -1.86
N SER A 82 -0.78 -11.07 -2.17
CA SER A 82 -1.47 -10.66 -3.39
C SER A 82 -1.93 -9.21 -3.29
N GLU A 83 -2.00 -8.52 -4.42
CA GLU A 83 -2.64 -7.22 -4.51
C GLU A 83 -4.17 -7.38 -4.53
N ILE A 84 -4.85 -6.82 -3.54
CA ILE A 84 -6.31 -6.72 -3.52
C ILE A 84 -6.71 -5.32 -3.97
N ASN A 85 -7.44 -5.24 -5.09
CA ASN A 85 -8.05 -4.01 -5.56
C ASN A 85 -9.56 -4.04 -5.32
N ILE A 86 -10.06 -3.07 -4.57
CA ILE A 86 -11.48 -2.92 -4.25
C ILE A 86 -12.02 -1.78 -5.11
N SER A 87 -12.78 -2.12 -6.15
CA SER A 87 -13.43 -1.16 -7.05
C SER A 87 -14.87 -0.91 -6.60
N VAL A 88 -15.14 0.28 -6.09
CA VAL A 88 -16.46 0.68 -5.59
C VAL A 88 -17.11 1.73 -6.47
N VAL A 89 -18.44 1.69 -6.56
CA VAL A 89 -19.27 2.70 -7.21
C VAL A 89 -20.10 3.40 -6.15
N ILE A 90 -20.03 4.72 -6.11
CA ILE A 90 -20.78 5.57 -5.19
C ILE A 90 -21.68 6.47 -6.03
N ASP A 91 -22.96 6.55 -5.66
CA ASP A 91 -23.93 7.44 -6.28
C ASP A 91 -24.03 8.73 -5.48
N ASN A 92 -23.91 9.87 -6.17
CA ASN A 92 -24.16 11.19 -5.61
C ASN A 92 -25.33 11.85 -6.32
N PRO A 93 -26.56 11.73 -5.78
CA PRO A 93 -27.74 12.36 -6.36
C PRO A 93 -27.92 13.83 -5.90
N THR A 94 -26.94 14.40 -5.19
CA THR A 94 -26.98 15.80 -4.73
C THR A 94 -26.44 16.73 -5.82
N ASP A 95 -26.70 18.03 -5.66
CA ASP A 95 -26.13 19.09 -6.50
C ASP A 95 -24.73 19.53 -6.02
N MET A 96 -24.17 18.83 -5.02
CA MET A 96 -22.88 19.16 -4.43
C MET A 96 -21.76 18.31 -5.06
N ASN A 97 -20.67 18.97 -5.42
CA ASN A 97 -19.42 18.35 -5.79
C ASN A 97 -18.52 18.19 -4.56
N PHE A 98 -18.13 16.96 -4.25
CA PHE A 98 -17.22 16.68 -3.14
C PHE A 98 -15.81 16.39 -3.68
N ASN A 99 -14.81 17.17 -3.24
CA ASN A 99 -13.45 17.06 -3.75
C ASN A 99 -12.44 16.43 -2.79
N ASN A 100 -12.79 16.36 -1.50
CA ASN A 100 -11.87 16.00 -0.41
C ASN A 100 -12.42 14.83 0.42
N LEU A 101 -13.00 13.83 -0.24
CA LEU A 101 -13.44 12.60 0.43
C LEU A 101 -12.31 11.57 0.43
N TYR A 102 -12.40 10.63 1.36
CA TYR A 102 -11.49 9.49 1.44
C TYR A 102 -12.28 8.19 1.49
N LEU A 103 -11.73 7.17 0.84
CA LEU A 103 -12.11 5.79 1.07
C LEU A 103 -11.08 5.17 2.00
N ASP A 104 -11.57 4.66 3.11
CA ASP A 104 -10.77 4.03 4.14
C ASP A 104 -11.02 2.53 4.17
N LEU A 105 -9.95 1.76 4.18
CA LEU A 105 -10.00 0.32 4.43
C LEU A 105 -9.88 0.04 5.92
N ALA A 106 -10.82 -0.75 6.41
CA ALA A 106 -10.72 -1.46 7.66
C ALA A 106 -10.67 -2.98 7.42
N VAL A 107 -9.80 -3.68 8.13
CA VAL A 107 -9.72 -5.14 8.12
C VAL A 107 -10.15 -5.63 9.49
N ASN A 108 -11.20 -6.46 9.55
CA ASN A 108 -11.83 -6.90 10.79
C ASN A 108 -12.27 -5.74 11.70
N GLY A 109 -12.64 -4.61 11.10
CA GLY A 109 -13.03 -3.39 11.82
C GLY A 109 -11.87 -2.49 12.21
N GLU A 110 -10.62 -2.95 12.09
CA GLU A 110 -9.43 -2.13 12.38
C GLU A 110 -9.09 -1.23 11.18
N PRO A 111 -9.11 0.10 11.32
CA PRO A 111 -8.82 1.03 10.22
C PRO A 111 -7.32 1.16 9.93
N GLY A 112 -6.98 1.83 8.83
CA GLY A 112 -5.60 2.25 8.54
C GLY A 112 -4.80 1.34 7.62
N PHE A 113 -5.44 0.34 7.01
CA PHE A 113 -4.78 -0.59 6.09
C PHE A 113 -4.52 0.00 4.71
N ALA A 114 -5.44 0.82 4.21
CA ALA A 114 -5.31 1.55 2.96
C ALA A 114 -6.24 2.77 2.97
N ARG A 115 -5.84 3.83 2.26
CA ARG A 115 -6.65 5.02 2.03
C ARG A 115 -6.42 5.52 0.61
N THR A 116 -7.49 5.96 -0.05
CA THR A 116 -7.40 6.68 -1.33
C THR A 116 -8.30 7.91 -1.32
N SER A 117 -7.93 8.93 -2.08
CA SER A 117 -8.76 10.12 -2.25
C SER A 117 -9.91 9.85 -3.22
N LEU A 118 -11.04 10.52 -2.98
CA LEU A 118 -12.26 10.39 -3.75
C LEU A 118 -12.79 11.77 -4.13
N LYS A 119 -13.03 11.95 -5.42
CA LYS A 119 -13.83 13.04 -5.94
C LYS A 119 -15.19 12.50 -6.35
N LEU A 120 -16.25 13.13 -5.90
CA LEU A 120 -17.62 12.69 -6.13
C LEU A 120 -18.41 13.84 -6.75
N PRO A 121 -18.47 13.88 -8.10
CA PRO A 121 -19.21 14.93 -8.82
C PRO A 121 -20.71 14.89 -8.50
N ALA A 122 -21.36 16.05 -8.59
CA ALA A 122 -22.80 16.20 -8.43
C ALA A 122 -23.58 15.39 -9.48
N GLY A 123 -24.75 14.86 -9.11
CA GLY A 123 -25.70 14.18 -10.00
C GLY A 123 -25.20 12.92 -10.70
N ASN A 124 -24.06 12.35 -10.28
CA ASN A 124 -23.38 11.28 -11.01
C ASN A 124 -23.01 10.09 -10.11
N SER A 125 -22.84 8.93 -10.75
CA SER A 125 -22.18 7.78 -10.14
C SER A 125 -20.68 7.82 -10.45
N HIS A 126 -19.85 7.64 -9.44
CA HIS A 126 -18.40 7.63 -9.60
C HIS A 126 -17.81 6.28 -9.18
N ARG A 127 -16.91 5.75 -10.02
CA ARG A 127 -16.14 4.55 -9.71
C ARG A 127 -14.75 4.95 -9.24
N THR A 128 -14.32 4.34 -8.15
CA THR A 128 -13.03 4.58 -7.52
C THR A 128 -12.46 3.26 -7.01
N ASN A 129 -11.14 3.18 -6.92
CA ASN A 129 -10.43 1.96 -6.56
C ASN A 129 -9.53 2.21 -5.36
N LEU A 130 -9.53 1.26 -4.44
CA LEU A 130 -8.66 1.21 -3.28
C LEU A 130 -7.79 -0.05 -3.39
N THR A 131 -6.48 0.11 -3.35
CA THR A 131 -5.55 -1.03 -3.41
C THR A 131 -4.97 -1.29 -2.04
N TRP A 132 -4.91 -2.57 -1.65
CA TRP A 132 -4.30 -3.06 -0.43
C TRP A 132 -3.50 -4.33 -0.70
N MET A 133 -2.36 -4.48 -0.04
CA MET A 133 -1.56 -5.69 -0.10
C MET A 133 -2.04 -6.66 0.99
N ALA A 134 -2.44 -7.89 0.64
CA ALA A 134 -3.00 -8.87 1.57
C ALA A 134 -1.99 -9.34 2.64
N SER A 135 -1.72 -8.49 3.63
CA SER A 135 -0.63 -8.66 4.60
C SER A 135 -1.03 -9.45 5.85
N VAL A 136 -2.33 -9.63 6.08
CA VAL A 136 -2.92 -10.35 7.21
C VAL A 136 -3.53 -11.66 6.72
N GLU A 137 -3.37 -12.73 7.49
CA GLU A 137 -3.91 -14.07 7.17
C GLU A 137 -5.21 -14.35 7.93
N GLY A 138 -5.98 -15.32 7.43
CA GLY A 138 -7.20 -15.86 8.00
C GLY A 138 -8.48 -15.37 7.32
N PRO A 139 -9.65 -15.66 7.93
CA PRO A 139 -10.93 -15.12 7.51
C PRO A 139 -11.00 -13.63 7.87
N LEU A 140 -10.96 -12.77 6.85
CA LEU A 140 -10.97 -11.32 7.00
C LEU A 140 -12.31 -10.72 6.55
N SER A 141 -12.83 -9.80 7.35
CA SER A 141 -13.90 -8.88 6.96
C SER A 141 -13.26 -7.59 6.43
N LEU A 142 -13.32 -7.37 5.13
CA LEU A 142 -12.86 -6.13 4.51
C LEU A 142 -14.01 -5.12 4.52
N GLY A 143 -13.87 -4.04 5.27
CA GLY A 143 -14.80 -2.92 5.30
C GLY A 143 -14.22 -1.71 4.59
N VAL A 144 -14.95 -1.14 3.64
CA VAL A 144 -14.61 0.14 3.02
C VAL A 144 -15.63 1.17 3.49
N SER A 145 -15.16 2.31 3.98
CA SER A 145 -16.03 3.39 4.42
C SER A 145 -15.60 4.75 3.86
N THR A 146 -16.57 5.64 3.76
CA THR A 146 -16.37 7.05 3.41
C THR A 146 -17.27 7.91 4.28
N VAL A 147 -16.71 8.99 4.79
CA VAL A 147 -17.46 9.99 5.57
C VAL A 147 -17.88 11.12 4.62
N VAL A 148 -19.19 11.31 4.48
CA VAL A 148 -19.79 12.41 3.73
C VAL A 148 -20.25 13.46 4.74
N VAL A 149 -19.54 14.58 4.76
CA VAL A 149 -19.80 15.69 5.68
C VAL A 149 -21.16 16.31 5.38
N ASP A 150 -21.94 16.60 6.42
CA ASP A 150 -23.19 17.34 6.30
C ASP A 150 -22.98 18.83 6.62
N TYR A 151 -23.67 19.69 5.86
CA TYR A 151 -23.71 21.13 6.08
C TYR A 151 -24.83 21.54 7.04
N SER A 152 -25.85 20.68 7.24
CA SER A 152 -26.97 21.05 8.10
C SER A 152 -26.51 21.13 9.55
N GLY A 153 -26.59 22.32 10.16
CA GLY A 153 -26.01 22.64 11.48
C GLY A 153 -26.53 21.86 12.69
N ASN A 154 -27.20 20.72 12.49
CA ASN A 154 -27.76 19.84 13.50
C ASN A 154 -27.64 18.32 13.18
N LEU A 155 -26.92 17.92 12.13
CA LEU A 155 -26.76 16.50 11.79
C LEU A 155 -25.32 16.02 11.91
N THR A 156 -25.18 14.74 12.20
CA THR A 156 -23.91 14.01 12.22
C THR A 156 -23.48 13.65 10.80
N ASP A 157 -22.18 13.71 10.52
CA ASP A 157 -21.62 13.24 9.25
C ASP A 157 -22.17 11.86 8.87
N THR A 158 -22.49 11.67 7.59
CA THR A 158 -23.01 10.41 7.09
C THR A 158 -21.84 9.50 6.73
N THR A 159 -21.67 8.40 7.46
CA THR A 159 -20.72 7.35 7.06
C THR A 159 -21.42 6.32 6.20
N ILE A 160 -20.99 6.20 4.94
CA ILE A 160 -21.39 5.09 4.08
C ILE A 160 -20.33 3.99 4.19
N SER A 161 -20.76 2.73 4.19
CA SER A 161 -19.83 1.59 4.24
C SER A 161 -20.30 0.41 3.38
N PHE A 162 -19.33 -0.39 2.95
CA PHE A 162 -19.50 -1.67 2.28
C PHE A 162 -18.58 -2.69 2.96
N SER A 163 -19.02 -3.94 3.11
CA SER A 163 -18.17 -5.00 3.65
C SER A 163 -18.25 -6.29 2.83
N LYS A 164 -17.13 -7.02 2.78
CA LYS A 164 -17.03 -8.35 2.16
C LYS A 164 -16.03 -9.22 2.90
N PHE A 165 -16.37 -10.50 3.04
CA PHE A 165 -15.47 -11.50 3.62
C PHE A 165 -14.51 -12.08 2.57
N VAL A 166 -13.26 -12.29 2.97
CA VAL A 166 -12.18 -12.86 2.17
C VAL A 166 -11.36 -13.80 3.05
N GLU A 167 -11.06 -15.00 2.57
CA GLU A 167 -10.08 -15.89 3.21
C GLU A 167 -8.70 -15.60 2.64
N VAL A 168 -7.76 -15.15 3.48
CA VAL A 168 -6.36 -14.93 3.06
C VAL A 168 -5.50 -16.03 3.67
N GLU A 169 -4.95 -16.91 2.84
CA GLU A 169 -4.04 -17.95 3.32
C GLU A 169 -2.60 -17.62 2.94
N GLY A 170 -1.68 -17.89 3.87
CA GLY A 170 -0.28 -17.94 3.53
C GLY A 170 -0.09 -18.94 2.38
N SER A 171 0.61 -18.53 1.32
CA SER A 171 1.08 -19.49 0.34
C SER A 171 1.84 -20.56 1.11
N ALA A 172 1.40 -21.82 1.06
CA ALA A 172 2.28 -22.94 1.37
C ALA A 172 3.56 -22.64 0.60
N THR A 173 4.66 -22.46 1.30
CA THR A 173 5.94 -22.05 0.74
C THR A 173 6.36 -23.12 -0.25
N THR A 174 5.89 -23.00 -1.48
CA THR A 174 6.70 -23.37 -2.63
C THR A 174 7.75 -22.28 -2.67
N PHE A 175 8.75 -22.43 -1.80
CA PHE A 175 10.08 -21.99 -2.15
C PHE A 175 10.26 -22.50 -3.58
N LYS A 176 10.18 -21.59 -4.56
CA LYS A 176 10.98 -21.76 -5.76
C LYS A 176 12.36 -21.92 -5.15
N THR A 177 12.83 -23.15 -5.04
CA THR A 177 14.17 -23.48 -4.59
C THR A 177 15.07 -22.77 -5.60
N SER A 178 15.42 -21.51 -5.31
CA SER A 178 16.62 -20.93 -5.85
C SER A 178 17.68 -21.96 -5.50
N GLY A 179 18.27 -22.56 -6.54
CA GLY A 179 19.16 -23.71 -6.40
C GLY A 179 20.08 -23.46 -5.21
N SER A 180 20.00 -24.36 -4.23
CA SER A 180 20.61 -24.16 -2.92
C SER A 180 22.07 -23.75 -3.11
N TRP A 181 22.39 -22.51 -2.77
CA TRP A 181 23.77 -22.01 -2.84
C TRP A 181 24.72 -22.90 -2.01
N VAL A 182 24.18 -23.57 -0.98
CA VAL A 182 24.86 -24.60 -0.19
C VAL A 182 25.24 -25.82 -1.04
N ALA A 183 24.39 -26.26 -1.96
CA ALA A 183 24.72 -27.35 -2.89
C ALA A 183 25.81 -26.92 -3.88
N LEU A 184 25.78 -25.67 -4.35
CA LEU A 184 26.82 -25.12 -5.23
C LEU A 184 28.16 -24.98 -4.49
N LEU A 185 28.12 -24.57 -3.21
CA LEU A 185 29.28 -24.51 -2.33
C LEU A 185 29.86 -25.91 -2.04
N ALA A 186 29.00 -26.91 -1.82
CA ALA A 186 29.42 -28.30 -1.65
C ALA A 186 30.11 -28.85 -2.91
N VAL A 187 29.56 -28.60 -4.09
CA VAL A 187 30.19 -28.97 -5.37
C VAL A 187 31.54 -28.24 -5.55
N PHE A 188 31.61 -26.97 -5.16
CA PHE A 188 32.86 -26.19 -5.23
C PHE A 188 33.95 -26.74 -4.29
N ILE A 189 33.58 -27.17 -3.08
CA ILE A 189 34.50 -27.82 -2.13
C ILE A 189 35.03 -29.13 -2.70
N VAL A 190 34.15 -29.98 -3.26
CA VAL A 190 34.56 -31.27 -3.86
C VAL A 190 35.48 -31.05 -5.05
N LEU A 191 35.15 -30.12 -5.95
CA LEU A 191 36.00 -29.80 -7.10
C LEU A 191 37.36 -29.22 -6.67
N SER A 192 37.38 -28.40 -5.62
CA SER A 192 38.63 -27.86 -5.06
C SER A 192 39.49 -28.97 -4.43
N LEU A 193 38.87 -29.92 -3.72
CA LEU A 193 39.56 -31.07 -3.15
C LEU A 193 40.11 -32.00 -4.24
N CYS A 194 39.33 -32.28 -5.28
CA CYS A 194 39.78 -33.05 -6.44
C CYS A 194 40.93 -32.35 -7.19
N SER A 195 40.85 -31.03 -7.36
CA SER A 195 41.92 -30.24 -7.98
C SER A 195 43.19 -30.24 -7.13
N TYR A 196 43.05 -30.16 -5.80
CA TYR A 196 44.16 -30.27 -4.87
C TYR A 196 44.85 -31.63 -4.93
N ILE A 197 44.08 -32.73 -4.97
CA ILE A 197 44.63 -34.10 -5.09
C ILE A 197 45.33 -34.32 -6.44
N ILE A 198 44.80 -33.77 -7.54
CA ILE A 198 45.45 -33.88 -8.85
C ILE A 198 46.71 -33.01 -8.93
N TYR A 199 46.71 -31.83 -8.30
CA TYR A 199 47.83 -30.88 -8.35
C TYR A 199 48.97 -31.23 -7.36
N PHE A 200 48.63 -31.71 -6.17
CA PHE A 200 49.57 -32.26 -5.17
C PHE A 200 49.59 -33.79 -5.21
N GLY A 201 49.32 -34.36 -6.39
CA GLY A 201 49.38 -35.79 -6.65
C GLY A 201 50.59 -36.39 -5.97
N PHE A 202 50.30 -37.39 -5.14
CA PHE A 202 51.20 -38.11 -4.28
C PHE A 202 52.30 -38.81 -5.12
N GLU A 203 53.37 -38.08 -5.44
CA GLU A 203 54.68 -38.68 -5.74
C GLU A 203 55.33 -38.98 -4.39
N GLU A 204 54.90 -40.07 -3.75
CA GLU A 204 55.69 -40.72 -2.71
C GLU A 204 56.54 -41.78 -3.42
N ASP A 205 57.80 -41.42 -3.68
CA ASP A 205 58.84 -42.33 -4.12
C ASP A 205 58.96 -43.46 -3.10
N THR A 206 58.39 -44.62 -3.43
CA THR A 206 58.60 -45.85 -2.67
C THR A 206 59.97 -46.42 -3.03
N GLU A 207 61.03 -46.01 -2.33
CA GLU A 207 62.30 -46.75 -2.31
C GLU A 207 62.31 -47.75 -1.13
N SER A 208 62.11 -49.01 -1.53
CA SER A 208 62.65 -50.27 -1.00
C SER A 208 63.11 -50.39 0.47
N LEU A 209 62.44 -51.32 1.15
CA LEU A 209 62.99 -52.24 2.16
C LEU A 209 64.51 -52.49 2.03
N ASP A 210 65.25 -52.28 3.13
CA ASP A 210 66.25 -53.26 3.54
C ASP A 210 66.53 -53.23 5.06
N THR A 211 67.07 -54.36 5.53
CA THR A 211 67.01 -54.88 6.90
C THR A 211 68.31 -54.60 7.67
N GLU A 212 68.28 -54.79 9.02
CA GLU A 212 69.43 -55.03 9.94
C GLU A 212 70.15 -53.74 10.46
N VAL A 213 70.52 -53.52 11.74
CA VAL A 213 71.10 -54.31 12.85
C VAL A 213 70.88 -53.56 14.20
N LYS A 214 70.87 -54.27 15.34
CA LYS A 214 70.86 -53.77 16.74
C LYS A 214 72.25 -53.30 17.23
N GLU A 215 72.31 -52.31 18.14
CA GLU A 215 73.16 -52.38 19.35
C GLU A 215 72.82 -51.29 20.40
N ASP A 216 72.91 -51.68 21.69
CA ASP A 216 72.66 -50.91 22.92
C ASP A 216 73.78 -49.89 23.25
N THR A 217 73.53 -48.90 24.13
CA THR A 217 74.18 -48.71 25.47
C THR A 217 73.84 -47.33 26.09
N GLU A 218 73.71 -47.34 27.42
CA GLU A 218 73.43 -46.32 28.46
C GLU A 218 74.22 -44.99 28.39
N VAL A 219 73.75 -43.94 29.11
CA VAL A 219 74.39 -43.36 30.34
C VAL A 219 73.61 -42.09 30.80
N GLU A 220 73.41 -41.99 32.13
CA GLU A 220 72.91 -40.84 32.91
C GLU A 220 73.73 -39.55 32.71
N GLU A 221 73.15 -38.37 32.97
CA GLU A 221 73.67 -37.43 33.99
C GLU A 221 72.83 -36.16 34.10
N ASP A 222 72.69 -35.76 35.34
CA ASP A 222 71.94 -34.66 35.93
C ASP A 222 72.72 -33.32 35.83
N GLU A 223 72.12 -32.28 36.37
CA GLU A 223 72.77 -31.07 36.92
C GLU A 223 72.94 -29.79 36.06
N HIS A 224 71.98 -28.89 36.30
CA HIS A 224 72.17 -27.50 36.76
C HIS A 224 72.81 -26.44 35.84
N LEU A 225 72.07 -25.32 35.66
CA LEU A 225 72.39 -23.96 36.16
C LEU A 225 71.60 -22.90 35.34
N ARG A 226 70.60 -22.27 35.97
CA ARG A 226 70.58 -20.84 36.41
C ARG A 226 69.76 -19.94 35.49
N GLU A 227 68.56 -19.56 35.95
CA GLU A 227 68.28 -18.28 36.62
C GLU A 227 68.28 -17.08 35.65
N LEU A 228 67.09 -16.52 35.41
CA LEU A 228 66.87 -15.10 35.68
C LEU A 228 65.37 -14.82 35.82
N ALA A 229 65.08 -14.19 36.95
CA ALA A 229 63.78 -13.91 37.51
C ALA A 229 63.09 -12.71 36.87
N LEU A 230 61.77 -12.67 37.03
CA LEU A 230 60.88 -11.51 36.89
C LEU A 230 61.30 -10.36 37.84
N PRO A 231 60.73 -9.17 37.64
CA PRO A 231 59.98 -8.57 38.73
C PRO A 231 58.54 -8.16 38.36
N GLN A 232 57.71 -8.29 39.38
CA GLN A 232 56.29 -7.96 39.52
C GLN A 232 56.01 -6.46 39.71
N GLU A 233 54.75 -6.10 39.43
CA GLU A 233 53.90 -5.08 40.11
C GLU A 233 54.31 -3.60 39.91
N THR A 234 53.41 -2.61 39.79
CA THR A 234 52.07 -2.42 40.37
C THR A 234 51.37 -1.26 39.63
N GLU A 235 50.03 -1.36 39.53
CA GLU A 235 48.99 -0.32 39.73
C GLU A 235 48.98 1.10 39.12
N GLU A 236 47.72 1.52 38.88
CA GLU A 236 47.14 2.87 38.94
C GLU A 236 46.96 3.74 37.66
N GLU A 237 45.69 3.77 37.24
CA GLU A 237 44.80 4.95 37.07
C GLU A 237 44.98 6.00 35.94
N LYS A 238 43.80 6.27 35.35
CA LYS A 238 43.21 7.55 34.90
C LYS A 238 43.38 8.06 33.45
N GLU A 239 42.22 8.05 32.79
CA GLU A 239 41.47 9.22 32.28
C GLU A 239 42.17 10.17 31.28
N ASN A 240 41.71 10.12 30.03
CA ASN A 240 41.06 11.24 29.33
C ASN A 240 40.36 10.76 28.06
#